data_AF-A0A838E291-F1
#
_entry.id   AF-A0A838E291-F1
#
_cell.length_a   1.000
_cell.length_b   1.000
_cell.length_c   1.000
_cell.angle_alpha   90.00
_cell.angle_beta   90.00
_cell.angle_gamma   90.00
#
_symmetry.space_group_name_H-M   'P 1'
#
loop_
_entity.id
_entity.type
_entity.pdbx_description
1 polymer ?
#
loop_
_entity_poly.entity_id
_entity_poly.type
_entity_poly.pdbx_seq_one_letter_code
_entity_poly.pdbx_strand_id
1 'polypeptide(L)'
;MWLVLTGPRQAGKTTLGKFISQALIQQNRFEQWVYLNCDLLEIRQYLRSPIFIQELMHQFDLKKPIIFIDEAQRLENPGLLLKSIADLQLSIKMIASGYF
;
A
#
# COMPACT_ATOMS: atom_id res chain seq x y z
N MET A 1 5.92 7.27 -7.31
CA MET A 1 7.12 7.14 -6.44
C MET A 1 6.88 6.02 -5.44
N TRP A 2 7.60 4.91 -5.53
CA TRP A 2 7.35 3.67 -4.78
C TRP A 2 8.24 3.60 -3.54
N LEU A 3 7.78 2.96 -2.46
CA LEU A 3 8.57 2.69 -1.27
C LEU A 3 8.30 1.26 -0.80
N VAL A 4 9.35 0.47 -0.62
CA VAL A 4 9.25 -0.85 0.01
C VAL A 4 10.04 -0.81 1.31
N LEU A 5 9.38 -1.17 2.42
CA LEU A 5 9.96 -1.28 3.74
C LEU A 5 10.30 -2.74 4.00
N THR A 6 11.59 -3.09 3.92
CA THR A 6 12.07 -4.45 4.11
C THR A 6 12.72 -4.63 5.47
N GLY A 7 12.53 -5.79 6.10
CA GLY A 7 13.22 -6.15 7.35
C GLY A 7 12.48 -7.20 8.16
N PRO A 8 13.09 -7.71 9.24
CA PRO A 8 12.52 -8.79 10.04
C PRO A 8 11.20 -8.37 10.69
N ARG A 9 10.42 -9.38 11.15
CA ARG A 9 9.22 -9.12 11.96
C ARG A 9 9.58 -8.29 13.20
N GLN A 10 8.66 -7.42 13.61
CA GLN A 10 8.84 -6.54 14.78
C GLN A 10 9.95 -5.48 14.68
N ALA A 11 10.55 -5.26 13.50
CA ALA A 11 11.53 -4.18 13.27
C ALA A 11 10.91 -2.77 13.17
N GLY A 12 9.62 -2.59 13.50
CA GLY A 12 8.94 -1.30 13.42
C GLY A 12 8.50 -0.85 12.01
N LYS A 13 8.50 -1.74 11.01
CA LYS A 13 8.13 -1.43 9.61
C LYS A 13 6.73 -0.83 9.48
N THR A 14 5.73 -1.47 10.09
CA THR A 14 4.35 -0.97 10.12
C THR A 14 4.26 0.42 10.75
N THR A 15 4.94 0.62 11.88
CA THR A 15 4.99 1.92 12.59
C THR A 15 5.60 2.99 11.69
N LEU A 16 6.73 2.69 11.04
CA LEU A 16 7.40 3.61 10.13
C LEU A 16 6.53 3.94 8.91
N GLY A 17 5.86 2.95 8.29
CA GLY A 17 4.97 3.17 7.16
C GLY A 17 3.77 4.06 7.49
N LYS A 18 3.16 3.85 8.67
CA LYS A 18 2.08 4.71 9.18
C LYS A 18 2.58 6.13 9.45
N PHE A 19 3.73 6.27 10.12
CA PHE A 19 4.35 7.56 10.39
C PHE A 19 4.66 8.34 9.12
N ILE A 20 5.29 7.71 8.12
CA ILE A 20 5.57 8.32 6.81
C ILE A 20 4.28 8.78 6.14
N SER A 21 3.23 7.95 6.17
CA SER A 21 1.93 8.30 5.57
C SER A 21 1.33 9.53 6.22
N GLN A 22 1.30 9.58 7.55
CA GLN A 22 0.80 10.72 8.32
C GLN A 22 1.62 11.99 8.09
N ALA A 23 2.95 11.89 8.12
CA ALA A 23 3.84 13.02 7.88
C ALA A 23 3.66 13.62 6.47
N LEU A 24 3.46 12.77 5.47
CA LEU A 24 3.22 13.21 4.09
C LEU A 24 1.85 13.89 3.90
N ILE A 25 0.83 13.46 4.64
CA ILE A 25 -0.48 14.14 4.68
C ILE A 25 -0.35 15.50 5.37
N GLN A 26 0.33 15.56 6.53
CA GLN A 26 0.57 16.83 7.25
C GLN A 26 1.33 17.86 6.42
N GLN A 27 2.20 17.41 5.51
CA GLN A 27 2.92 18.27 4.56
C GLN A 27 2.08 18.67 3.34
N ASN A 28 0.78 18.33 3.28
CA ASN A 28 -0.12 18.56 2.14
C ASN A 28 0.40 17.96 0.81
N ARG A 29 1.21 16.89 0.88
CA ARG A 29 1.74 16.23 -0.34
C ARG A 29 0.75 15.23 -0.93
N PHE A 30 -0.06 14.64 -0.07
CA PHE A 30 -1.14 13.69 -0.35
C PHE A 30 -2.33 14.02 0.57
N GLU A 31 -3.54 13.68 0.15
CA GLU A 31 -4.75 14.11 0.87
C GLU A 31 -5.22 13.04 1.87
N GLN A 32 -5.06 11.77 1.52
CA GLN A 32 -5.60 10.63 2.26
C GLN A 32 -4.62 9.46 2.22
N TRP A 33 -4.81 8.52 3.13
CA TRP A 33 -4.11 7.24 3.10
C TRP A 33 -5.03 6.08 3.44
N VAL A 34 -4.74 4.92 2.85
CA VAL A 34 -5.43 3.66 3.09
C VAL A 34 -4.42 2.64 3.59
N TYR A 35 -4.79 1.92 4.64
CA TYR A 35 -3.99 0.86 5.24
C TYR A 35 -4.60 -0.51 4.97
N LEU A 36 -3.82 -1.41 4.38
CA LEU A 36 -4.24 -2.74 3.97
C LEU A 36 -3.32 -3.78 4.61
N ASN A 37 -3.83 -4.55 5.58
CA ASN A 37 -3.05 -5.55 6.30
C ASN A 37 -3.19 -6.95 5.66
N CYS A 38 -2.13 -7.45 5.02
CA CYS A 38 -2.15 -8.74 4.34
C CYS A 38 -2.04 -9.96 5.27
N ASP A 39 -1.89 -9.80 6.59
CA ASP A 39 -2.12 -10.93 7.50
C ASP A 39 -3.60 -11.37 7.49
N LEU A 40 -4.54 -10.46 7.17
CA LEU A 40 -5.96 -10.76 7.03
C LEU A 40 -6.24 -11.48 5.70
N LEU A 41 -6.98 -12.59 5.76
CA LEU A 41 -7.31 -13.37 4.56
C LEU A 41 -8.16 -12.58 3.56
N GLU A 42 -9.16 -11.84 4.04
CA GLU A 42 -10.06 -11.03 3.22
C GLU A 42 -9.30 -9.97 2.43
N ILE A 43 -8.32 -9.31 3.06
CA ILE A 43 -7.45 -8.33 2.39
C ILE A 43 -6.63 -9.01 1.30
N ARG A 44 -6.05 -10.18 1.56
CA ARG A 44 -5.32 -10.92 0.51
C ARG A 44 -6.19 -11.33 -0.66
N GLN A 45 -7.44 -11.73 -0.39
CA GLN A 45 -8.41 -12.07 -1.42
C GLN A 45 -8.84 -10.83 -2.22
N TYR A 46 -8.91 -9.68 -1.57
CA TYR A 46 -9.19 -8.39 -2.21
C TYR A 46 -8.02 -7.93 -3.11
N LEU A 47 -6.78 -8.13 -2.67
CA LEU A 47 -5.55 -7.71 -3.37
C LEU A 47 -5.10 -8.73 -4.44
N ARG A 48 -6.03 -9.29 -5.21
CA ARG A 48 -5.71 -10.26 -6.28
C ARG A 48 -5.34 -9.62 -7.62
N SER A 49 -5.79 -8.40 -7.85
CA SER A 49 -5.62 -7.68 -9.12
C SER A 49 -5.51 -6.19 -8.87
N PRO A 50 -4.75 -5.42 -9.67
CA PRO A 50 -4.67 -3.95 -9.56
C PRO A 50 -6.01 -3.20 -9.57
N ILE A 51 -7.09 -3.85 -10.00
CA ILE A 51 -8.46 -3.31 -10.02
C ILE A 51 -8.88 -2.74 -8.65
N PHE A 52 -8.42 -3.35 -7.55
CA PHE A 52 -8.76 -2.90 -6.19
C PHE A 52 -8.41 -1.42 -5.96
N ILE A 53 -7.39 -0.88 -6.64
CA ILE A 53 -7.00 0.52 -6.50
C ILE A 53 -8.11 1.44 -7.02
N GLN A 54 -8.69 1.12 -8.18
CA GLN A 54 -9.77 1.90 -8.77
C GLN A 54 -11.04 1.80 -7.94
N GLU A 55 -11.34 0.60 -7.43
CA GLU A 55 -12.47 0.36 -6.52
C GLU A 55 -12.34 1.20 -5.24
N LEU A 56 -11.16 1.19 -4.58
CA LEU A 56 -10.89 2.02 -3.41
C LEU A 56 -11.04 3.51 -3.72
N MET A 57 -10.47 3.96 -4.84
CA MET A 57 -10.55 5.37 -5.25
C MET A 57 -11.99 5.82 -5.47
N HIS A 58 -12.81 4.99 -6.12
CA HIS A 58 -14.21 5.30 -6.37
C HIS A 58 -15.05 5.21 -5.10
N GLN A 59 -14.92 4.14 -4.32
CA GLN A 59 -15.73 3.89 -3.14
C GLN A 59 -15.55 4.96 -2.05
N PHE A 60 -14.33 5.48 -1.91
CA PHE A 60 -13.97 6.43 -0.83
C PHE A 60 -13.68 7.84 -1.34
N ASP A 61 -13.99 8.15 -2.61
CA ASP A 61 -13.67 9.42 -3.28
C ASP A 61 -12.22 9.87 -3.03
N LEU A 62 -11.27 8.94 -3.23
CA LEU A 62 -9.88 9.20 -2.87
C LEU A 62 -9.18 10.07 -3.91
N LYS A 63 -8.60 11.17 -3.45
CA LYS A 63 -7.79 12.07 -4.27
C LYS A 63 -6.33 11.95 -3.89
N LYS A 64 -5.52 11.56 -4.88
CA LYS A 64 -4.07 11.38 -4.73
C LYS A 64 -3.68 10.62 -3.44
N PRO A 65 -4.22 9.40 -3.20
CA PRO A 65 -4.02 8.71 -1.93
C PRO A 65 -2.64 8.08 -1.78
N ILE A 66 -2.25 7.85 -0.54
CA ILE A 66 -1.20 6.90 -0.16
C ILE A 66 -1.86 5.54 0.08
N ILE A 67 -1.43 4.50 -0.62
CA ILE A 67 -1.86 3.12 -0.39
C ILE A 67 -0.72 2.38 0.31
N PHE A 68 -0.93 2.02 1.58
CA PHE A 68 0.01 1.26 2.38
C PHE A 68 -0.43 -0.20 2.49
N ILE A 69 0.31 -1.09 1.82
CA ILE A 69 0.13 -2.55 1.87
C ILE A 69 1.14 -3.14 2.87
N ASP A 70 0.65 -3.58 4.03
CA ASP A 70 1.48 -4.15 5.09
C ASP A 70 1.57 -5.68 4.95
N GLU A 71 2.75 -6.24 5.28
CA GLU A 71 3.05 -7.67 5.20
C GLU A 71 2.76 -8.28 3.82
N ALA A 72 3.11 -7.55 2.76
CA ALA A 72 2.78 -7.87 1.37
C ALA A 72 3.32 -9.23 0.91
N GLN A 73 4.36 -9.78 1.55
CA GLN A 73 4.84 -11.15 1.29
C GLN A 73 3.82 -12.25 1.61
N ARG A 74 2.69 -11.92 2.25
CA ARG A 74 1.56 -12.84 2.47
C ARG A 74 0.68 -13.03 1.24
N LEU A 75 0.79 -12.16 0.24
CA LEU A 75 0.12 -12.30 -1.06
C LEU A 75 0.75 -13.47 -1.83
N GLU A 76 0.00 -14.05 -2.76
CA GLU A 76 0.48 -15.17 -3.58
C GLU A 76 1.63 -14.75 -4.51
N ASN A 77 1.47 -13.61 -5.21
CA ASN A 77 2.45 -13.08 -6.16
C ASN A 77 2.68 -11.56 -5.93
N PRO A 78 3.27 -11.16 -4.78
CA PRO A 78 3.37 -9.76 -4.39
C PRO A 78 4.16 -8.92 -5.39
N GLY A 79 5.30 -9.42 -5.87
CA GLY A 79 6.13 -8.70 -6.83
C GLY A 79 5.39 -8.41 -8.15
N LEU A 80 4.61 -9.36 -8.64
CA LEU A 80 3.83 -9.21 -9.86
C LEU A 80 2.72 -8.15 -9.67
N LEU A 81 1.96 -8.25 -8.58
CA LEU A 81 0.90 -7.27 -8.28
C LEU A 81 1.47 -5.85 -8.16
N LEU A 82 2.55 -5.67 -7.38
CA LEU A 82 3.18 -4.37 -7.18
C LEU A 82 3.72 -3.82 -8.50
N LYS A 83 4.33 -4.65 -9.34
CA LYS A 83 4.80 -4.25 -10.68
C LYS A 83 3.64 -3.83 -11.58
N SER A 84 2.55 -4.60 -11.62
CA SER A 84 1.38 -4.27 -12.40
C SER A 84 0.78 -2.93 -11.99
N ILE A 85 0.69 -2.63 -10.69
CA ILE A 85 0.18 -1.33 -10.22
C ILE A 85 1.16 -0.20 -10.57
N ALA A 86 2.48 -0.45 -10.57
CA ALA A 86 3.49 0.53 -11.00
C ALA A 86 3.36 0.92 -12.46
N ASP A 87 3.04 -0.05 -13.32
CA ASP A 87 2.91 0.16 -14.76
C ASP A 87 1.64 0.95 -15.12
N LEU A 88 0.62 0.95 -14.27
CA LEU A 88 -0.59 1.73 -14.47
C LEU A 88 -0.39 3.25 -14.30
N GLN A 89 0.75 3.69 -13.76
CA GLN A 89 1.10 5.11 -13.57
C GLN A 89 0.00 5.94 -12.88
N LEU A 90 -0.75 5.31 -11.96
CA LEU A 90 -1.84 5.96 -11.25
C LEU A 90 -1.31 7.09 -10.36
N SER A 91 -2.15 8.10 -10.13
CA SER A 91 -1.87 9.23 -9.23
C SER A 91 -1.98 8.80 -7.76
N ILE A 92 -1.18 7.82 -7.36
CA ILE A 92 -1.12 7.28 -6.00
C ILE A 92 0.34 7.25 -5.51
N LYS A 93 0.51 7.24 -4.19
CA LYS A 93 1.77 6.84 -3.55
C LYS A 93 1.59 5.43 -3.03
N MET A 94 2.38 4.47 -3.51
CA MET A 94 2.40 3.14 -2.91
C MET A 94 3.52 3.02 -1.88
N ILE A 95 3.17 2.43 -0.73
CA ILE A 95 4.09 1.93 0.29
C ILE A 95 3.77 0.44 0.48
N ALA A 96 4.78 -0.42 0.45
CA ALA A 96 4.62 -1.83 0.79
C ALA A 96 5.59 -2.19 1.91
N SER A 97 5.24 -3.12 2.81
CA SER A 97 6.19 -3.69 3.77
C SER A 97 6.31 -5.20 3.61
N GLY A 98 7.45 -5.74 4.03
CA GLY A 98 7.61 -7.18 4.14
C GLY A 98 9.02 -7.65 4.47
N TYR A 99 9.20 -8.95 4.44
CA TYR A 99 10.50 -9.60 4.35
C TYR A 99 10.53 -10.29 2.98
N PHE A 100 11.11 -9.59 2.00
CA PHE A 100 11.33 -10.09 0.65
C PHE A 100 12.79 -10.50 0.50
#